data_AF-A0A966XUK4-F1
#
_entry.id   AF-A0A966XUK4-F1
#
_cell.length_a   1.000
_cell.length_b   1.000
_cell.length_c   1.000
_cell.angle_alpha   90.00
_cell.angle_beta   90.00
_cell.angle_gamma   90.00
#
_symmetry.space_group_name_H-M   'P 1'
#
loop_
_entity.id
_entity.type
_entity.pdbx_description
1 polymer ?
#
loop_
_entity_poly.entity_id
_entity_poly.type
_entity_poly.pdbx_seq_one_letter_code
_entity_poly.pdbx_strand_id
1 'polypeptide(L)'
;MLAGTAQAADPKVVKFYQDNCATCHGETGQGTPGLAPAFKGNKFIVSGSEAEISDTIAKGRDASSKRYKELPSPMPALSMSDTRRKDLVAYLKTDLQK
;
A
#
# COMPACT_ATOMS: atom_id res chain seq x y z
N MET A 1 -19.84 17.22 1.06
CA MET A 1 -20.13 15.80 1.31
C MET A 1 -20.12 15.09 -0.03
N LEU A 2 -19.19 14.17 -0.27
CA LEU A 2 -19.24 13.26 -1.41
C LEU A 2 -19.07 11.85 -0.86
N ALA A 3 -20.21 11.18 -0.71
CA ALA A 3 -20.31 9.78 -0.38
C ALA A 3 -20.37 8.95 -1.66
N GLY A 4 -19.67 7.81 -1.66
CA GLY A 4 -20.12 6.55 -2.25
C GLY A 4 -20.32 6.48 -3.77
N THR A 5 -19.32 5.94 -4.46
CA THR A 5 -19.45 4.66 -5.17
C THR A 5 -18.08 3.97 -5.13
N ALA A 6 -18.05 2.65 -5.02
CA ALA A 6 -16.84 1.88 -5.26
C ALA A 6 -16.52 1.97 -6.77
N GLN A 7 -15.93 3.08 -7.18
CA GLN A 7 -15.38 3.22 -8.51
C GLN A 7 -14.15 2.31 -8.56
N ALA A 8 -14.05 1.47 -9.59
CA ALA A 8 -12.78 0.81 -9.90
C ALA A 8 -11.67 1.89 -9.89
N ALA A 9 -10.55 1.58 -9.25
CA ALA A 9 -9.51 2.58 -9.06
C ALA A 9 -9.11 3.24 -10.38
N ASP A 10 -8.81 4.54 -10.32
CA ASP A 10 -8.33 5.31 -11.47
C ASP A 10 -7.19 4.53 -12.16
N PRO A 11 -7.25 4.29 -13.48
CA PRO A 11 -6.19 3.62 -14.23
C PRO A 11 -4.79 4.21 -13.98
N LYS A 12 -4.69 5.50 -13.66
CA LYS A 12 -3.43 6.15 -13.26
C LYS A 12 -2.90 5.65 -11.92
N VAL A 13 -3.78 5.37 -10.96
CA VAL A 13 -3.43 4.79 -9.66
C VAL A 13 -2.99 3.34 -9.84
N VAL A 14 -3.74 2.57 -10.64
CA VAL A 14 -3.38 1.18 -10.97
C VAL A 14 -2.02 1.13 -11.66
N LYS A 15 -1.81 1.96 -12.68
CA LYS A 15 -0.51 2.05 -13.37
C LYS A 15 0.61 2.44 -12.40
N PHE A 16 0.39 3.44 -11.56
CA PHE A 16 1.39 3.84 -10.57
C PHE A 16 1.74 2.69 -9.62
N TYR A 17 0.74 1.95 -9.15
CA TYR A 17 0.96 0.75 -8.35
C TYR A 17 1.81 -0.29 -9.10
N GLN A 18 1.50 -0.56 -10.37
CA GLN A 18 2.29 -1.50 -11.18
C GLN A 18 3.74 -1.04 -11.34
N ASP A 19 3.96 0.25 -11.61
CA ASP A 19 5.29 0.80 -11.86
C ASP A 19 6.16 0.89 -10.57
N ASN A 20 5.55 1.04 -9.39
CA ASN A 20 6.29 1.42 -8.17
C ASN A 20 6.11 0.47 -6.98
N CYS A 21 5.04 -0.32 -6.94
CA CYS A 21 4.68 -1.15 -5.80
C CYS A 21 4.71 -2.64 -6.14
N ALA A 22 4.25 -3.00 -7.34
CA ALA A 22 4.08 -4.40 -7.76
C ALA A 22 5.40 -5.16 -7.86
N THR A 23 6.53 -4.49 -8.12
CA THR A 23 7.86 -5.11 -8.13
C THR A 23 8.18 -5.85 -6.82
N CYS A 24 7.71 -5.32 -5.68
CA CYS A 24 7.91 -5.94 -4.37
C CYS A 24 6.65 -6.65 -3.86
N HIS A 25 5.49 -6.01 -4.02
CA HIS A 25 4.21 -6.50 -3.46
C HIS A 25 3.41 -7.38 -4.41
N GLY A 26 3.90 -7.61 -5.64
CA GLY A 26 3.24 -8.38 -6.68
C GLY A 26 2.15 -7.61 -7.40
N GLU A 27 1.81 -8.04 -8.63
CA GLU A 27 0.85 -7.35 -9.49
C GLU A 27 -0.57 -7.24 -8.89
N THR A 28 -0.94 -8.18 -8.03
CA THR A 28 -2.25 -8.24 -7.37
C THR A 28 -2.15 -7.99 -5.87
N GLY A 29 -0.99 -7.54 -5.36
CA GLY A 29 -0.78 -7.38 -3.93
C GLY A 29 -0.62 -8.69 -3.17
N GLN A 30 -0.27 -9.79 -3.85
CA GLN A 30 -0.07 -11.11 -3.24
C GLN A 30 1.17 -11.19 -2.35
N GLY A 31 2.05 -10.18 -2.39
CA GLY A 31 3.31 -10.15 -1.66
C GLY A 31 4.40 -11.03 -2.28
N THR A 32 5.60 -10.86 -1.77
CA THR A 32 6.77 -11.66 -2.14
C THR A 32 7.38 -12.23 -0.85
N PRO A 33 7.42 -13.57 -0.66
CA PRO A 33 7.96 -14.18 0.56
C PRO A 33 9.36 -13.66 0.92
N GLY A 34 9.55 -13.27 2.18
CA GLY A 34 10.81 -12.69 2.68
C GLY A 34 11.09 -11.23 2.29
N LEU A 35 10.32 -10.67 1.36
CA LEU A 35 10.52 -9.30 0.85
C LEU A 35 9.37 -8.36 1.25
N ALA A 36 8.14 -8.70 0.86
CA ALA A 36 6.99 -7.84 1.06
C ALA A 36 5.74 -8.65 1.44
N PRO A 37 4.94 -8.17 2.41
CA PRO A 37 3.73 -8.88 2.80
C PRO A 37 2.66 -8.82 1.70
N ALA A 38 1.79 -9.82 1.69
CA ALA A 38 0.52 -9.73 0.97
C ALA A 38 -0.32 -8.60 1.57
N PHE A 39 -1.09 -7.92 0.71
CA PHE A 39 -2.05 -6.90 1.13
C PHE A 39 -3.42 -7.49 1.45
N LYS A 40 -3.85 -8.52 0.72
CA LYS A 40 -5.14 -9.16 0.94
C LYS A 40 -5.23 -9.75 2.34
N GLY A 41 -6.21 -9.31 3.13
CA GLY A 41 -6.40 -9.76 4.52
C GLY A 41 -5.33 -9.27 5.51
N ASN A 42 -4.41 -8.40 5.08
CA ASN A 42 -3.40 -7.84 5.95
C ASN A 42 -4.04 -6.87 6.95
N LYS A 43 -3.91 -7.16 8.25
CA LYS A 43 -4.54 -6.36 9.32
C LYS A 43 -4.14 -4.88 9.28
N PHE A 44 -2.90 -4.57 8.90
CA PHE A 44 -2.46 -3.18 8.80
C PHE A 44 -3.18 -2.44 7.67
N ILE A 45 -3.39 -3.09 6.53
CA ILE A 45 -4.12 -2.49 5.40
C ILE A 45 -5.62 -2.38 5.71
N VAL A 46 -6.22 -3.45 6.20
CA VAL A 46 -7.66 -3.54 6.45
C VAL A 46 -8.09 -2.63 7.61
N SER A 47 -7.39 -2.69 8.75
CA SER A 47 -7.80 -2.01 9.98
C SER A 47 -6.99 -0.75 10.31
N GLY A 48 -5.83 -0.56 9.70
CA GLY A 48 -5.01 0.65 9.93
C GLY A 48 -5.66 1.89 9.35
N SER A 49 -5.39 3.05 9.95
CA SER A 49 -5.90 4.31 9.43
C SER A 49 -5.26 4.68 8.09
N GLU A 50 -5.97 5.41 7.23
CA GLU A 50 -5.42 5.88 5.96
C GLU A 50 -4.19 6.76 6.17
N ALA A 51 -4.17 7.52 7.27
CA ALA A 51 -3.04 8.35 7.67
C ALA A 51 -1.80 7.51 7.99
N GLU A 52 -1.93 6.41 8.73
CA GLU A 52 -0.80 5.53 9.06
C GLU A 52 -0.24 4.81 7.82
N ILE A 53 -1.12 4.34 6.94
CA ILE A 53 -0.70 3.69 5.68
C ILE A 53 -0.02 4.72 4.78
N SER A 54 -0.59 5.92 4.66
CA SER A 54 0.02 7.04 3.94
C SER A 54 1.40 7.40 4.50
N ASP A 55 1.54 7.48 5.82
CA ASP A 55 2.81 7.81 6.46
C ASP A 55 3.88 6.74 6.18
N THR A 56 3.47 5.47 6.19
CA THR A 56 4.36 4.34 5.84
C THR A 56 4.82 4.42 4.39
N ILE A 57 3.95 4.83 3.46
CA ILE A 57 4.32 5.03 2.05
C ILE A 57 5.28 6.23 1.91
N ALA A 58 4.98 7.32 2.60
CA ALA A 58 5.75 8.57 2.48
C ALA A 58 7.14 8.49 3.12
N LYS A 59 7.26 7.80 4.27
CA LYS A 59 8.51 7.69 5.04
C LYS A 59 9.26 6.39 4.80
N GLY A 60 8.62 5.40 4.20
CA GLY A 60 9.14 4.04 4.13
C GLY A 60 9.18 3.38 5.52
N ARG A 61 9.85 2.23 5.60
CA ARG A 61 10.13 1.53 6.85
C ARG A 61 11.54 0.97 6.84
N ASP A 62 12.23 1.11 7.96
CA ASP A 62 13.51 0.46 8.17
C ASP A 62 13.35 -1.02 8.55
N ALA A 63 14.31 -1.85 8.13
CA ALA A 63 14.40 -3.27 8.49
C ALA A 63 14.46 -3.51 10.01
N SER A 64 15.00 -2.56 10.76
CA SER A 64 15.22 -2.63 12.21
C SER A 64 14.00 -2.20 13.03
N SER A 65 12.90 -1.83 12.39
CA SER A 65 11.70 -1.36 13.07
C SER A 65 11.10 -2.45 13.96
N LYS A 66 11.01 -2.17 15.27
CA LYS A 66 10.35 -3.06 16.24
C LYS A 66 8.87 -3.31 15.93
N ARG A 67 8.25 -2.48 15.07
CA ARG A 67 6.85 -2.61 14.61
C ARG A 67 6.68 -3.70 13.55
N TYR A 68 7.74 -4.05 12.81
CA TYR A 68 7.69 -4.95 11.66
C TYR A 68 8.67 -6.12 11.78
N LYS A 69 8.69 -6.79 12.94
CA LYS A 69 9.67 -7.85 13.27
C LYS A 69 9.74 -9.00 12.26
N GLU A 70 8.65 -9.27 11.56
CA GLU A 70 8.54 -10.34 10.56
C GLU A 70 8.82 -9.87 9.13
N LEU A 71 9.17 -8.60 8.94
CA LEU A 71 9.48 -8.00 7.63
C LEU A 71 10.90 -7.42 7.63
N PRO A 72 11.92 -8.29 7.51
CA PRO A 72 13.33 -7.90 7.63
C PRO A 72 13.83 -7.03 6.46
N SER A 73 13.13 -7.01 5.34
CA SER A 73 13.49 -6.15 4.20
C SER A 73 12.95 -4.73 4.40
N PRO A 74 13.72 -3.66 4.15
CA PRO A 74 13.22 -2.28 4.27
C PRO A 74 12.21 -1.97 3.15
N MET A 75 11.34 -0.98 3.39
CA MET A 75 10.49 -0.38 2.35
C MET A 75 11.00 1.04 2.12
N PRO A 76 11.44 1.41 0.90
CA PRO A 76 11.91 2.75 0.63
C PRO A 76 10.77 3.78 0.75
N ALA A 77 11.12 5.00 1.12
CA ALA A 77 10.20 6.13 1.04
C ALA A 77 9.85 6.43 -0.42
N LEU A 78 8.56 6.59 -0.71
CA LEU A 78 8.08 6.93 -2.05
C LEU A 78 7.54 8.37 -2.06
N SER A 79 8.26 9.24 -2.76
CA SER A 79 7.84 10.63 -2.94
C SER A 79 6.73 10.73 -3.98
N MET A 80 5.57 11.24 -3.55
CA MET A 80 4.40 11.49 -4.41
C MET A 80 3.49 12.54 -3.77
N SER A 81 2.57 13.10 -4.57
CA SER A 81 1.57 14.06 -4.06
C SER A 81 0.60 13.41 -3.07
N ASP A 82 0.05 14.23 -2.17
CA ASP A 82 -0.92 13.77 -1.17
C ASP A 82 -2.16 13.12 -1.79
N THR A 83 -2.69 13.72 -2.86
CA THR A 83 -3.85 13.17 -3.58
C THR A 83 -3.54 11.78 -4.11
N ARG A 84 -2.41 11.61 -4.81
CA ARG A 84 -2.02 10.30 -5.35
C ARG A 84 -1.81 9.25 -4.26
N ARG A 85 -1.21 9.65 -3.14
CA ARG A 85 -1.02 8.77 -2.00
C ARG A 85 -2.34 8.33 -1.38
N LYS A 86 -3.30 9.24 -1.22
CA LYS A 86 -4.66 8.90 -0.74
C LYS A 86 -5.37 7.94 -1.69
N ASP A 87 -5.34 8.21 -3.00
CA ASP A 87 -5.97 7.34 -3.99
C ASP A 87 -5.32 5.95 -4.02
N LEU A 88 -3.99 5.89 -3.87
CA LEU A 88 -3.27 4.63 -3.73
C LEU A 88 -3.69 3.87 -2.47
N VAL A 89 -3.78 4.55 -1.32
CA VAL A 89 -4.24 3.93 -0.06
C VAL A 89 -5.66 3.38 -0.22
N ALA A 90 -6.57 4.13 -0.86
CA ALA A 90 -7.91 3.64 -1.16
C ALA A 90 -7.84 2.34 -1.98
N TYR A 91 -7.07 2.33 -3.08
CA TYR A 91 -6.86 1.14 -3.93
C TYR A 91 -6.36 -0.08 -3.15
N LEU A 92 -5.39 0.11 -2.24
CA LEU A 92 -4.88 -0.98 -1.39
C LEU A 92 -5.97 -1.55 -0.46
N LYS A 93 -6.84 -0.68 0.07
CA LYS A 93 -7.88 -1.03 1.04
C LYS A 93 -9.16 -1.57 0.41
N THR A 94 -9.40 -1.30 -0.86
CA THR A 94 -10.60 -1.73 -1.59
C THR A 94 -10.29 -2.79 -2.62
N ASP A 95 -9.65 -2.41 -3.72
CA ASP A 95 -9.56 -3.25 -4.91
C ASP A 95 -8.58 -4.41 -4.72
N LEU A 96 -7.47 -4.19 -4.00
CA LEU A 96 -6.53 -5.26 -3.66
C LEU A 96 -7.01 -6.17 -2.50
N GLN A 97 -8.20 -5.91 -1.96
CA GLN A 97 -8.83 -6.78 -0.96
C GLN A 97 -9.87 -7.74 -1.57
N LYS A 98 -10.21 -7.57 -2.85
CA LYS A 98 -11.13 -8.45 -3.59
C LYS A 98 -10.50 -9.83 -3.81
#